data_AF-A0A8S0G2F4-F1
#
_entry.id   AF-A0A8S0G2F4-F1
#
_cell.length_a   1.000
_cell.length_b   1.000
_cell.length_c   1.000
_cell.angle_alpha   90.00
_cell.angle_beta   90.00
_cell.angle_gamma   90.00
#
_symmetry.space_group_name_H-M   'P 1'
#
loop_
_entity.id
_entity.type
_entity.pdbx_description
1 polymer ?
#
loop_
_entity_poly.entity_id
_entity_poly.type
_entity_poly.pdbx_seq_one_letter_code
_entity_poly.pdbx_strand_id
1 'polypeptide(L)' 'MTAVTVVTTAHHTRLLTAQREQLVLERDALDIEWRNLILEENALGDHSRVERIATEKLQMQHVDPSQENIVVQK' A
#
# COMPACT_ATOMS: atom_id res chain seq x y z
N MET A 1 -25.07 -36.45 -26.26
CA MET A 1 -25.34 -35.42 -25.23
C MET A 1 -26.83 -35.41 -24.94
N THR A 2 -27.24 -35.38 -23.67
CA THR A 2 -28.66 -35.35 -23.25
C THR A 2 -29.05 -33.96 -22.74
N ALA A 3 -30.35 -33.66 -22.70
CA ALA A 3 -30.85 -32.39 -22.16
C ALA A 3 -30.39 -32.15 -20.71
N VAL A 4 -30.37 -33.20 -19.89
CA VAL A 4 -29.89 -33.15 -18.49
C VAL A 4 -28.41 -32.74 -18.44
N THR A 5 -27.55 -33.32 -19.28
CA THR A 5 -26.13 -32.92 -19.30
C THR A 5 -25.93 -31.44 -19.65
N VAL A 6 -26.70 -30.91 -20.60
CA VAL A 6 -26.59 -29.48 -20.99
C VAL A 6 -27.00 -28.56 -19.83
N VAL A 7 -28.13 -28.85 -19.17
CA VAL A 7 -28.63 -28.05 -18.05
C VAL A 7 -27.65 -28.08 -16.88
N THR A 8 -27.13 -29.26 -16.53
CA THR A 8 -26.17 -29.42 -15.44
C THR A 8 -24.88 -28.67 -15.70
N THR A 9 -24.33 -28.75 -16.92
CA THR A 9 -23.13 -28.00 -17.30
C THR A 9 -23.38 -26.49 -17.21
N ALA A 10 -24.49 -25.99 -17.77
CA ALA A 10 -24.81 -24.57 -17.71
C ALA A 10 -24.96 -24.07 -16.25
N HIS A 11 -25.55 -24.87 -15.37
CA HIS A 11 -25.67 -24.53 -13.95
C HIS A 11 -24.30 -24.44 -13.26
N HIS A 12 -23.41 -25.41 -13.49
CA HIS A 12 -22.05 -25.38 -12.94
C HIS A 12 -21.25 -24.20 -13.47
N THR A 13 -21.37 -23.90 -14.77
CA THR A 13 -20.73 -22.73 -15.36
C THR A 13 -21.18 -21.44 -14.66
N ARG A 14 -22.49 -21.24 -14.43
CA ARG A 14 -22.97 -20.06 -13.69
C ARG A 14 -22.41 -19.96 -12.28
N LEU A 15 -22.34 -21.08 -11.55
CA LEU A 15 -21.77 -21.11 -10.20
C LEU A 15 -20.28 -20.72 -10.21
N LEU A 16 -19.51 -21.31 -11.12
CA LEU A 16 -18.08 -21.00 -11.26
C LEU A 16 -17.84 -19.56 -11.71
N THR A 17 -18.67 -19.03 -12.60
CA THR A 17 -18.61 -17.62 -13.00
C THR A 17 -18.89 -16.70 -11.82
N ALA A 18 -19.92 -16.96 -11.03
CA ALA A 18 -20.23 -16.17 -9.84
C ALA A 18 -19.10 -16.23 -8.78
N GLN A 19 -18.52 -17.41 -8.56
CA GLN A 19 -17.36 -17.55 -7.67
C GLN A 19 -16.15 -16.76 -8.16
N ARG A 20 -15.88 -16.80 -9.49
CA ARG A 20 -14.81 -16.03 -10.10
C ARG A 20 -15.04 -14.53 -9.94
N GLU A 21 -16.26 -14.04 -10.16
CA GLU A 21 -16.61 -12.64 -9.99
C GLU A 21 -16.39 -12.18 -8.54
N GLN A 22 -16.77 -13.01 -7.57
CA GLN A 22 -16.52 -12.73 -6.15
C GLN A 22 -15.02 -12.59 -5.85
N LEU A 23 -14.20 -13.51 -6.35
CA LEU A 23 -12.74 -13.47 -6.17
C LEU A 23 -12.10 -12.26 -6.85
N VAL A 24 -12.64 -11.82 -7.99
CA VAL A 24 -12.18 -10.60 -8.67
C VAL A 24 -12.46 -9.37 -7.82
N LEU A 25 -13.65 -9.27 -7.22
CA LEU A 25 -13.99 -8.16 -6.32
C LEU A 25 -13.10 -8.15 -5.07
N GLU A 26 -12.84 -9.31 -4.47
CA GLU A 26 -11.95 -9.43 -3.31
C GLU A 26 -10.52 -9.00 -3.65
N ARG A 27 -9.99 -9.46 -4.78
CA ARG A 27 -8.68 -9.03 -5.29
C ARG A 27 -8.61 -7.51 -5.48
N ASP A 28 -9.65 -6.91 -6.07
CA ASP A 28 -9.67 -5.47 -6.34
C ASP A 28 -9.72 -4.66 -5.03
N ALA A 29 -10.44 -5.15 -4.03
CA ALA A 29 -10.45 -4.55 -2.68
C ALA A 29 -9.06 -4.61 -2.02
N LEU A 30 -8.38 -5.75 -2.11
CA LEU A 30 -7.02 -5.91 -1.59
C LEU A 30 -6.00 -5.02 -2.31
N ASP A 31 -6.13 -4.83 -3.63
CA ASP A 31 -5.25 -3.92 -4.38
C ASP A 31 -5.42 -2.46 -3.94
N ILE A 32 -6.66 -2.04 -3.65
CA ILE A 32 -6.93 -0.70 -3.10
C ILE A 32 -6.29 -0.54 -1.72
N GLU A 33 -6.50 -1.51 -0.83
CA GLU A 33 -5.92 -1.47 0.53
C GLU A 33 -4.39 -1.44 0.49
N TRP A 34 -3.77 -2.27 -0.35
CA TRP A 34 -2.33 -2.30 -0.56
C TRP A 34 -1.77 -0.95 -1.01
N ARG A 35 -2.44 -0.29 -1.97
CA ARG A 35 -2.03 1.05 -2.42
C ARG A 35 -2.15 2.10 -1.31
N ASN A 36 -3.20 2.03 -0.51
CA ASN A 36 -3.38 2.93 0.63
C ASN A 36 -2.26 2.74 1.67
N LEU A 37 -1.90 1.49 1.97
CA LEU A 37 -0.81 1.16 2.89
C LEU A 37 0.54 1.71 2.38
N ILE A 38 0.83 1.59 1.08
CA ILE A 38 2.04 2.19 0.48
C ILE A 38 2.05 3.71 0.67
N LEU A 39 0.92 4.38 0.43
CA LEU A 39 0.84 5.83 0.61
C LEU A 39 1.04 6.24 2.08
N GLU A 40 0.46 5.48 3.01
CA GLU A 40 0.65 5.69 4.45
C GLU A 40 2.11 5.45 4.87
N GLU A 41 2.74 4.36 4.43
CA GLU A 41 4.15 4.07 4.72
C GLU A 41 5.06 5.19 4.21
N ASN A 42 4.85 5.66 2.98
CA ASN A 42 5.63 6.78 2.43
C ASN A 42 5.41 8.07 3.24
N ALA A 43 4.16 8.40 3.59
CA ALA A 43 3.86 9.59 4.39
C ALA A 43 4.46 9.51 5.81
N LEU A 44 4.53 8.32 6.40
CA LEU A 44 5.15 8.10 7.71
C LEU A 44 6.68 8.07 7.64
N GLY A 45 7.25 7.51 6.58
CA GLY A 45 8.69 7.42 6.33
C GLY A 45 9.30 8.73 5.82
N ASP A 46 8.48 9.67 5.39
CA ASP A 46 8.95 10.93 4.84
C ASP A 46 9.72 11.74 5.90
N HIS A 47 10.88 12.27 5.48
CA HIS A 47 11.81 13.00 6.35
C HIS A 47 11.15 14.21 7.02
N SER A 48 10.03 14.69 6.48
CA SER A 48 9.19 15.74 7.06
C SER A 48 8.77 15.47 8.50
N ARG A 49 8.59 14.21 8.93
CA ARG A 49 8.27 13.89 10.33
C ARG A 49 9.47 14.10 11.25
N VAL A 50 10.65 13.67 10.81
CA VAL A 50 11.90 13.81 11.55
C VAL A 50 12.31 15.28 11.60
N GLU A 51 12.26 15.97 10.46
CA GLU A 51 12.55 17.40 10.32
C GLU A 51 11.64 18.24 11.20
N ARG A 52 10.32 17.98 11.18
CA ARG A 52 9.37 18.67 12.06
C ARG A 52 9.68 18.46 13.54
N ILE A 53 10.00 17.23 13.96
CA ILE A 53 10.40 16.96 15.35
C ILE A 53 11.71 17.70 15.68
N ALA A 54 12.68 17.67 14.78
CA ALA A 54 13.95 18.36 14.95
C ALA A 54 13.76 19.88 15.11
N THR A 55 12.97 20.50 14.25
CA THR A 55 12.72 21.95 14.30
C THR A 55 11.79 22.36 15.45
N GLU A 56 10.66 21.67 15.65
CA GLU A 56 9.64 22.10 16.62
C GLU A 56 9.96 21.67 18.06
N LYS A 57 10.46 20.45 18.27
CA LYS A 57 10.73 19.92 19.61
C LYS A 57 12.16 20.10 20.06
N LEU A 58 13.12 19.91 19.15
CA LEU A 58 14.55 20.01 19.46
C LEU A 58 15.11 21.40 19.15
N GLN A 59 14.30 22.31 18.58
CA GLN A 59 14.72 23.65 18.16
C GLN A 59 15.97 23.65 17.28
N MET A 60 16.17 22.55 16.53
CA MET A 60 17.29 22.41 15.61
C MET A 60 17.09 23.37 14.44
N GLN A 61 18.14 24.09 14.11
CA GLN A 61 18.19 25.00 12.96
C GLN A 61 19.24 24.48 11.98
N HIS A 62 19.04 24.80 10.70
CA HIS A 62 20.06 24.52 9.70
C HIS A 62 21.33 25.30 10.06
N VAL A 63 22.44 24.60 10.16
CA VAL A 63 23.73 25.21 10.52
C VAL A 63 24.27 25.91 9.28
N ASP A 64 24.74 27.14 9.42
CA ASP A 64 25.47 27.81 8.34
C ASP A 64 26.73 26.98 8.02
N PRO A 65 27.10 26.77 6.73
CA PRO A 65 28.30 26.00 6.37
C PRO A 65 29.58 26.50 7.05
N SER A 66 29.64 27.79 7.41
CA SER A 66 30.78 28.38 8.13
C SER A 66 30.87 27.97 9.61
N GLN A 67 29.82 27.38 10.18
CA GLN A 67 29.71 26.94 11.58
C GLN A 67 29.59 25.40 11.70
N GLU A 68 29.69 24.69 10.58
CA GLU A 68 29.57 23.23 10.55
C GLU A 68 30.84 22.55 11.06
N ASN A 69 30.71 21.67 12.06
CA ASN A 69 31.83 20.91 12.61
C ASN A 69 31.63 19.41 12.36
N ILE A 70 32.32 18.89 11.34
CA ILE A 70 32.18 17.51 10.88
C ILE A 70 33.16 16.62 11.64
N VAL A 71 32.63 15.74 12.49
CA VAL A 71 33.44 14.79 13.24
C VAL A 71 33.56 13.50 12.44
N VAL A 72 34.71 13.27 11.79
CA VAL A 72 34.98 12.03 11.06
C VAL A 72 35.57 11.00 12.03
N GLN A 73 34.87 9.91 12.26
CA GLN A 73 35.35 8.81 13.09
C GLN A 73 36.18 7.83 12.25
N LYS A 74 37.38 7.46 12.75
CA LYS A 74 38.32 6.53 12.10
C LYS A 74 37.90 5.07 12.22
#